data_AF-A1CHF3-F1
#
_entry.id   AF-A1CHF3-F1
#
_cell.length_a   1.000
_cell.length_b   1.000
_cell.length_c   1.000
_cell.angle_alpha   90.00
_cell.angle_beta   90.00
_cell.angle_gamma   90.00
#
_symmetry.space_group_name_H-M   'P 1'
#
loop_
_entity.id
_entity.type
_entity.pdbx_description
1 polymer ?
#
loop_
_entity_poly.entity_id
_entity_poly.type
_entity_poly.pdbx_seq_one_letter_code
_entity_poly.pdbx_strand_id
1 'polypeptide(L)'
;MSWSVHFSTWENALQLIEAVDRPNFGLRLDSFHLVTKLWEDPFARSGKYPHADQQLAASLHRFQQHCPLEMIFYVQFSDSERFDPPFSRTHPWYVEGEAPEFTWSKHARPFPFETELGGYMPVAEVAKAWILEKGFRG
;
A
#
# COMPACT_ATOMS: atom_id res chain seq x y z
N MET A 1 5.62 3.06 -4.59
CA MET A 1 6.17 3.13 -3.20
C MET A 1 5.51 4.30 -2.49
N SER A 2 4.91 4.13 -1.31
CA SER A 2 4.09 5.16 -0.66
C SER A 2 4.83 6.49 -0.37
N TRP A 3 6.15 6.41 -0.17
CA TRP A 3 7.04 7.57 0.04
C TRP A 3 7.81 8.02 -1.23
N SER A 4 7.46 7.54 -2.42
CA SER A 4 8.06 8.06 -3.66
C SER A 4 7.62 9.50 -3.92
N VAL A 5 8.57 10.36 -4.33
CA VAL A 5 8.31 11.76 -4.68
C VAL A 5 7.69 11.94 -6.07
N HIS A 6 7.73 10.92 -6.93
CA HIS A 6 7.22 11.00 -8.31
C HIS A 6 6.11 9.98 -8.59
N PHE A 7 6.32 8.72 -8.21
CA PHE A 7 5.44 7.59 -8.57
C PHE A 7 5.05 6.82 -7.30
N SER A 8 4.15 7.40 -6.52
CA SER A 8 3.72 6.83 -5.24
C SER A 8 2.44 6.00 -5.29
N THR A 9 1.69 6.08 -6.39
CA THR A 9 0.45 5.31 -6.60
C THR A 9 0.59 4.33 -7.76
N TRP A 10 -0.32 3.35 -7.85
CA TRP A 10 -0.36 2.43 -8.97
C TRP A 10 -0.77 3.15 -10.26
N GLU A 11 -1.61 4.20 -10.18
CA GLU A 11 -2.02 5.00 -11.34
C GLU A 11 -0.81 5.68 -12.00
N ASN A 12 0.02 6.35 -11.20
CA ASN A 12 1.20 7.04 -11.75
C ASN A 12 2.24 6.01 -12.26
N ALA A 13 2.39 4.88 -11.58
CA ALA A 13 3.28 3.80 -12.04
C ALA A 13 2.79 3.21 -13.37
N LEU A 14 1.48 3.05 -13.56
CA LEU A 14 0.89 2.58 -14.81
C LEU A 14 1.14 3.58 -15.94
N GLN A 15 0.94 4.88 -15.72
CA GLN A 15 1.27 5.92 -16.71
C GLN A 15 2.73 5.85 -17.16
N LEU A 16 3.66 5.60 -16.23
CA LEU A 16 5.07 5.42 -16.56
C LEU A 16 5.31 4.18 -17.42
N ILE A 17 4.66 3.06 -17.09
CA ILE A 17 4.76 1.81 -17.84
C ILE A 17 4.24 1.98 -19.26
N GLU A 18 3.08 2.64 -19.42
CA GLU A 18 2.50 2.96 -20.72
C GLU A 18 3.43 3.87 -21.55
N ALA A 19 4.09 4.84 -20.90
CA ALA A 19 5.06 5.70 -21.57
C ALA A 19 6.35 4.97 -21.99
N VAL A 20 6.75 3.94 -21.26
CA VAL A 20 7.91 3.10 -21.60
C VAL A 20 7.57 2.15 -22.77
N ASP A 21 6.33 1.67 -22.84
CA ASP A 21 5.79 0.83 -23.93
C ASP A 21 6.66 -0.41 -24.23
N ARG A 22 6.92 -1.22 -23.18
CA ARG A 22 7.71 -2.45 -23.31
C ARG A 22 7.00 -3.64 -22.66
N PRO A 23 6.86 -4.77 -23.37
CA PRO A 23 6.13 -5.93 -22.86
C PRO A 23 6.81 -6.63 -21.68
N ASN A 24 8.07 -6.30 -21.38
CA ASN A 24 8.83 -6.81 -20.25
C ASN A 24 8.98 -5.80 -19.10
N PHE A 25 8.20 -4.72 -19.10
CA PHE A 25 8.21 -3.68 -18.08
C PHE A 25 6.80 -3.53 -17.50
N GLY A 26 6.60 -3.97 -16.25
CA GLY A 26 5.28 -4.08 -15.64
C GLY A 26 5.23 -3.67 -14.16
N LEU A 27 4.03 -3.73 -13.60
CA LEU A 27 3.72 -3.39 -12.21
C LEU A 27 4.09 -4.52 -11.26
N ARG A 28 4.79 -4.13 -10.20
CA ARG A 28 4.80 -4.85 -8.92
C ARG A 28 3.83 -4.14 -7.98
N LEU A 29 2.79 -4.83 -7.55
CA LEU A 29 1.83 -4.34 -6.57
C LEU A 29 2.25 -4.79 -5.17
N ASP A 30 2.08 -3.92 -4.19
CA ASP A 30 2.48 -4.16 -2.80
C ASP A 30 1.41 -3.55 -1.88
N SER A 31 0.76 -4.40 -1.07
CA SER A 31 -0.39 -3.98 -0.24
C SER A 31 -0.02 -2.83 0.69
N PHE A 32 1.17 -2.87 1.29
CA PHE A 32 1.63 -1.86 2.23
C PHE A 32 1.73 -0.49 1.56
N HIS A 33 2.30 -0.41 0.36
CA HIS A 33 2.43 0.87 -0.35
C HIS A 33 1.09 1.43 -0.82
N LEU A 34 0.11 0.59 -1.15
CA LEU A 34 -1.24 1.06 -1.47
C LEU A 34 -1.93 1.60 -0.21
N VAL A 35 -1.92 0.81 0.86
CA VAL A 35 -2.75 1.03 2.04
C VAL A 35 -2.20 2.17 2.91
N THR A 36 -0.88 2.27 3.12
CA THR A 36 -0.25 3.41 3.81
C THR A 36 -0.41 4.75 3.09
N LYS A 37 -0.80 4.72 1.81
CA LYS A 37 -1.04 5.93 1.03
C LYS A 37 -2.49 6.44 1.11
N LEU A 38 -3.44 5.57 1.41
CA LEU A 38 -4.88 5.85 1.24
C LEU A 38 -5.72 5.57 2.48
N TRP A 39 -5.28 4.65 3.32
CA TRP A 39 -6.11 4.11 4.40
C TRP A 39 -5.44 4.25 5.76
N GLU A 40 -4.17 3.85 5.89
CA GLU A 40 -3.45 3.86 7.17
C GLU A 40 -2.75 5.19 7.45
N ASP A 41 -2.96 5.71 8.65
CA ASP A 41 -2.33 6.94 9.13
C ASP A 41 -1.47 6.63 10.37
N PRO A 42 -0.12 6.74 10.28
CA PRO A 42 0.76 6.43 11.40
C PRO A 42 0.66 7.48 12.53
N PHE A 43 0.08 8.65 12.26
CA PHE A 43 0.01 9.77 13.20
C PHE A 43 -1.32 9.82 13.97
N ALA A 44 -2.33 9.06 13.54
CA ALA A 44 -3.64 9.03 14.15
C ALA A 44 -3.78 7.86 15.14
N ARG A 45 -4.37 8.10 16.31
CA ARG A 45 -4.70 7.02 17.26
C ARG A 45 -5.68 5.98 16.70
N SER A 46 -6.50 6.36 15.72
CA SER A 46 -7.35 5.41 14.99
C SER A 46 -6.55 4.45 14.10
N GLY A 47 -5.32 4.81 13.72
CA GLY A 47 -4.53 4.16 12.67
C GLY A 47 -5.02 4.45 11.25
N LYS A 48 -6.02 5.33 11.08
CA LYS A 48 -6.69 5.53 9.78
C LYS A 48 -6.83 7.00 9.41
N TYR A 49 -6.64 7.29 8.13
CA TYR A 49 -7.01 8.59 7.57
C TYR A 49 -8.53 8.83 7.62
N PRO A 50 -8.98 10.09 7.65
CA PRO A 50 -10.39 10.41 7.43
C PRO A 50 -10.90 9.86 6.10
N HIS A 51 -12.07 9.23 6.11
CA HIS A 51 -12.69 8.60 4.93
C HIS A 51 -11.85 7.48 4.28
N ALA A 52 -10.89 6.91 5.01
CA ALA A 52 -10.00 5.85 4.54
C ALA A 52 -10.70 4.72 3.77
N ASP A 53 -11.81 4.20 4.28
CA ASP A 53 -12.57 3.11 3.64
C ASP A 53 -13.09 3.49 2.26
N GLN A 54 -13.63 4.70 2.13
CA GLN A 54 -14.13 5.23 0.86
C GLN A 54 -12.98 5.46 -0.13
N GLN A 55 -11.84 5.98 0.34
CA GLN A 55 -10.67 6.25 -0.50
C GLN A 55 -10.05 4.95 -1.04
N LEU A 56 -9.89 3.94 -0.18
CA LEU A 56 -9.39 2.63 -0.59
C LEU A 56 -10.36 1.96 -1.58
N ALA A 57 -11.66 1.95 -1.27
CA ALA A 57 -12.66 1.36 -2.16
C ALA A 57 -12.68 2.06 -3.55
N ALA A 58 -12.59 3.39 -3.57
CA ALA A 58 -12.52 4.14 -4.82
C ALA A 58 -11.25 3.83 -5.62
N SER A 59 -10.10 3.66 -4.96
CA SER A 59 -8.85 3.27 -5.61
C SER A 59 -8.92 1.86 -6.19
N LEU A 60 -9.40 0.88 -5.41
CA LEU A 60 -9.58 -0.49 -5.89
C LEU A 60 -10.58 -0.58 -7.04
N HIS A 61 -11.66 0.20 -7.01
CA HIS A 61 -12.59 0.29 -8.13
C HIS A 61 -11.91 0.84 -9.40
N ARG A 62 -11.16 1.94 -9.30
CA ARG A 62 -10.39 2.46 -10.45
C ARG A 62 -9.37 1.45 -10.95
N PHE A 63 -8.73 0.69 -10.06
CA PHE A 63 -7.79 -0.35 -10.41
C PHE A 63 -8.44 -1.44 -11.26
N GLN A 64 -9.64 -1.89 -10.89
CA GLN A 64 -10.39 -2.86 -11.70
C GLN A 64 -10.62 -2.36 -13.13
N GLN A 65 -11.02 -1.09 -13.26
CA GLN A 65 -11.40 -0.50 -14.53
C GLN A 65 -10.21 -0.18 -15.44
N HIS A 66 -9.09 0.27 -14.89
CA HIS A 66 -8.05 0.91 -15.69
C HIS A 66 -6.71 0.19 -15.72
N CYS A 67 -6.37 -0.64 -14.72
CA CYS A 67 -5.10 -1.38 -14.76
C CYS A 67 -5.24 -2.58 -15.71
N PRO A 68 -4.47 -2.74 -16.79
CA PRO A 68 -4.50 -3.97 -17.58
C PRO A 68 -3.97 -5.14 -16.75
N LEU A 69 -4.53 -6.35 -16.93
CA LEU A 69 -4.12 -7.53 -16.14
C LEU A 69 -2.70 -7.97 -16.52
N GLU A 70 -2.38 -7.90 -17.81
CA GLU A 70 -1.07 -8.21 -18.39
C GLU A 70 0.05 -7.30 -17.90
N MET A 71 -0.29 -6.13 -17.35
CA MET A 71 0.70 -5.22 -16.76
C MET A 71 1.06 -5.61 -15.32
N ILE A 72 0.37 -6.57 -14.70
CA ILE A 72 0.65 -7.01 -13.33
C ILE A 72 1.63 -8.17 -13.38
N PHE A 73 2.87 -7.96 -12.94
CA PHE A 73 3.91 -9.00 -12.97
C PHE A 73 4.07 -9.69 -11.62
N TYR A 74 3.75 -8.99 -10.53
CA TYR A 74 3.92 -9.53 -9.19
C TYR A 74 3.06 -8.82 -8.17
N VAL A 75 2.57 -9.56 -7.17
CA VAL A 75 1.83 -9.02 -6.02
C VAL A 75 2.53 -9.40 -4.74
N GLN A 76 2.62 -8.47 -3.80
CA GLN A 76 3.20 -8.68 -2.48
C GLN A 76 2.23 -8.25 -1.41
N PHE A 77 2.06 -9.13 -0.42
CA PHE A 77 1.22 -8.87 0.74
C PHE A 77 2.07 -8.82 1.98
N SER A 78 1.88 -7.75 2.73
CA SER A 78 2.17 -7.69 4.16
C SER A 78 1.01 -7.00 4.85
N ASP A 79 1.06 -7.03 6.17
CA ASP A 79 0.31 -6.14 7.03
C ASP A 79 1.18 -4.94 7.45
N SER A 80 0.64 -4.09 8.32
CA SER A 80 1.36 -3.01 9.01
C SER A 80 0.94 -2.97 10.47
N GLU A 81 1.89 -2.74 11.37
CA GLU A 81 1.57 -2.58 12.80
C GLU A 81 0.96 -1.19 13.07
N ARG A 82 -0.17 -1.12 13.80
CA ARG A 82 -0.69 0.17 14.28
C ARG A 82 0.17 0.70 15.41
N PHE A 83 0.86 1.82 15.17
CA PHE A 83 1.64 2.47 16.22
C PHE A 83 0.78 2.94 17.40
N ASP A 84 1.14 2.48 18.60
CA ASP A 84 0.61 2.97 19.87
C ASP A 84 1.76 3.16 20.87
N PRO A 85 2.16 4.41 21.18
CA PRO A 85 1.55 5.66 20.75
C PRO A 85 1.76 5.96 19.24
N PRO A 86 0.92 6.81 18.62
CA PRO A 86 1.11 7.22 17.23
C PRO A 86 2.51 7.77 16.95
N PHE A 87 2.95 7.63 15.70
CA PHE A 87 4.26 8.08 15.25
C PHE A 87 4.45 9.58 15.51
N SER A 88 5.63 9.95 15.98
CA SER A 88 5.95 11.31 16.39
C SER A 88 7.47 11.48 16.46
N ARG A 89 7.95 12.71 16.67
CA ARG A 89 9.39 12.99 16.82
C ARG A 89 10.04 12.32 18.04
N THR A 90 9.23 11.87 18.99
CA THR A 90 9.67 11.11 20.18
C THR A 90 9.58 9.60 19.99
N HIS A 91 9.08 9.12 18.84
CA HIS A 91 8.99 7.70 18.56
C HIS A 91 10.40 7.07 18.50
N PRO A 92 10.63 5.87 19.07
CA PRO A 92 11.96 5.25 19.11
C PRO A 92 12.63 5.05 17.74
N TRP A 93 11.82 4.92 16.69
CA TRP A 93 12.29 4.76 15.31
C TRP A 93 12.32 6.06 14.49
N TYR A 94 11.99 7.22 15.10
CA TYR A 94 12.00 8.48 14.38
C TYR A 94 13.41 8.87 13.93
N VAL A 95 13.55 9.22 12.65
CA VAL A 95 14.78 9.74 12.06
C VAL A 95 14.43 11.02 11.29
N GLU A 96 15.10 12.13 11.61
CA GLU A 96 14.87 13.41 10.95
C GLU A 96 15.14 13.30 9.44
N GLY A 97 14.18 13.75 8.62
CA GLY A 97 14.26 13.70 7.16
C GLY A 97 13.89 12.35 6.53
N GLU A 98 13.61 11.32 7.33
CA GLU A 98 13.11 10.05 6.83
C GLU A 98 11.58 10.06 6.71
N ALA A 99 11.06 9.48 5.62
CA ALA A 99 9.61 9.34 5.46
C ALA A 99 9.06 8.36 6.50
N PRO A 100 7.99 8.70 7.24
CA PRO A 100 7.37 7.82 8.23
C PRO A 100 7.02 6.44 7.66
N GLU A 101 6.52 6.37 6.44
CA GLU A 101 6.17 5.13 5.76
C GLU A 101 7.39 4.27 5.44
N PHE A 102 8.56 4.88 5.22
CA PHE A 102 9.81 4.16 5.07
C PHE A 102 10.29 3.58 6.41
N THR A 103 10.24 4.37 7.49
CA THR A 103 10.50 3.86 8.85
C THR A 103 9.58 2.69 9.18
N TRP A 104 8.28 2.86 8.94
CA TRP A 104 7.25 1.84 9.16
C TRP A 104 7.52 0.58 8.35
N SER A 105 7.87 0.74 7.06
CA SER A 105 8.18 -0.39 6.18
C SER A 105 9.39 -1.20 6.64
N LYS A 106 10.34 -0.60 7.37
CA LYS A 106 11.54 -1.28 7.87
C LYS A 106 11.28 -2.09 9.14
N HIS A 107 10.38 -1.59 10.00
CA HIS A 107 10.31 -2.06 11.38
C HIS A 107 9.01 -2.77 11.73
N ALA A 108 7.92 -2.51 11.00
CA ALA A 108 6.57 -2.83 11.44
C ALA A 108 5.69 -3.36 10.28
N ARG A 109 6.23 -4.33 9.53
CA ARG A 109 5.52 -5.08 8.48
C ARG A 109 5.38 -6.56 8.85
N PRO A 110 4.43 -6.93 9.72
CA PRO A 110 4.15 -8.32 9.98
C PRO A 110 3.49 -9.00 8.77
N PHE A 111 3.36 -10.32 8.84
CA PHE A 111 2.60 -11.06 7.83
C PHE A 111 1.11 -10.70 7.91
N PRO A 112 0.36 -10.83 6.79
CA PRO A 112 -1.08 -10.60 6.80
C PRO A 112 -1.78 -11.35 7.94
N PHE A 113 -2.64 -10.63 8.67
CA PHE A 113 -3.47 -11.15 9.76
C PHE A 113 -2.74 -11.49 11.07
N GLU A 114 -1.46 -11.17 11.23
CA GLU A 114 -0.75 -11.24 12.53
C GLU A 114 -1.18 -10.07 13.45
N THR A 115 -2.46 -10.07 13.84
CA THR A 115 -3.08 -9.02 14.67
C THR A 115 -2.47 -8.92 16.06
N GLU A 116 -1.86 -10.00 16.57
CA GLU A 116 -1.08 -10.05 17.80
C GLU A 116 0.23 -9.25 17.73
N LEU A 117 0.75 -9.04 16.51
CA LEU A 117 1.86 -8.13 16.22
C LEU A 117 1.37 -6.74 15.80
N GLY A 118 0.09 -6.45 16.03
CA GLY A 118 -0.54 -5.16 15.73
C GLY A 118 -0.96 -4.96 14.28
N GLY A 119 -0.94 -6.01 13.44
CA GLY A 119 -1.48 -6.00 12.09
C GLY A 119 -2.96 -5.59 12.06
N TYR A 120 -3.34 -4.71 11.13
CA TYR A 120 -4.70 -4.17 11.04
C TYR A 120 -5.08 -3.67 9.63
N MET A 121 -4.25 -3.92 8.61
CA MET A 121 -4.53 -3.56 7.23
C MET A 121 -5.77 -4.32 6.70
N PRO A 122 -6.56 -3.71 5.80
CA PRO A 122 -7.60 -4.40 5.04
C PRO A 122 -6.98 -5.28 3.92
N VAL A 123 -6.12 -6.24 4.30
CA VAL A 123 -5.37 -7.08 3.34
C VAL A 123 -6.31 -7.95 2.53
N ALA A 124 -7.38 -8.46 3.14
CA ALA A 124 -8.34 -9.33 2.48
C ALA A 124 -9.07 -8.60 1.33
N GLU A 125 -9.44 -7.34 1.53
CA GLU A 125 -10.07 -6.49 0.53
C GLU A 125 -9.14 -6.21 -0.64
N VAL A 126 -7.87 -5.89 -0.36
CA VAL A 126 -6.85 -5.68 -1.39
C VAL A 126 -6.57 -6.96 -2.17
N ALA A 127 -6.42 -8.10 -1.47
CA ALA A 127 -6.19 -9.40 -2.08
C ALA A 127 -7.39 -9.83 -2.96
N LYS A 128 -8.62 -9.64 -2.48
CA LYS A 128 -9.84 -9.90 -3.26
C LYS A 128 -9.84 -9.09 -4.55
N ALA A 129 -9.54 -7.79 -4.47
CA ALA A 129 -9.48 -6.94 -5.65
C ALA A 129 -8.40 -7.41 -6.63
N TRP A 130 -7.16 -7.59 -6.18
CA TRP A 130 -6.04 -7.89 -7.06
C TRP A 130 -6.04 -9.32 -7.62
N ILE A 131 -6.50 -10.31 -6.86
CA ILE A 131 -6.42 -11.72 -7.27
C ILE A 131 -7.75 -12.21 -7.83
N LEU A 132 -8.82 -12.08 -7.04
CA LEU A 132 -10.10 -12.69 -7.37
C LEU A 132 -10.85 -11.89 -8.43
N GLU A 133 -11.05 -10.60 -8.17
CA GLU A 133 -11.83 -9.72 -9.05
C GLU A 133 -11.04 -9.36 -10.31
N LYS A 134 -9.76 -9.00 -10.17
CA LYS A 134 -8.93 -8.67 -11.34
C LYS A 134 -8.53 -9.88 -12.16
N GLY A 135 -8.48 -11.06 -11.54
CA GLY A 135 -8.14 -12.31 -12.21
C GLY A 135 -6.65 -12.63 -12.26
N PHE A 136 -5.80 -12.01 -11.42
CA PHE A 136 -4.39 -12.35 -11.33
C PHE A 136 -4.18 -13.81 -10.85
N ARG A 137 -3.24 -14.53 -11.47
CA ARG A 137 -2.98 -15.97 -11.22
C ARG A 137 -1.53 -16.31 -10.85
N GLY A 138 -0.63 -15.32 -10.85
CA GLY A 138 0.81 -15.56 -10.72
C GLY A 138 1.50 -15.73 -12.05
#